data_AF-A0A165W814-F1
#
_entry.id   AF-A0A165W814-F1
#
_cell.length_a   1.000
_cell.length_b   1.000
_cell.length_c   1.000
_cell.angle_alpha   90.00
_cell.angle_beta   90.00
_cell.angle_gamma   90.00
#
_symmetry.space_group_name_H-M   'P 1'
#
loop_
_entity.id
_entity.type
_entity.pdbx_description
1 polymer ?
#
loop_
_entity_poly.entity_id
_entity_poly.type
_entity_poly.pdbx_seq_one_letter_code
_entity_poly.pdbx_strand_id
1 'polypeptide(L)'
;MSDVDAQTISPEVEAWAENVLSACNLKWNGPTKGFEREPKENLRIDGKTPVADHINYLRKTLNTIYDRRSEIAGKAKLDRDLAVHLQYFDQAYVAVDSNIDKAQASMGSGDAGGALSDAVDQLEFMRDALEAAYYSAAKDPEEAYAELRAKIDTAKAELDELGKEKEKIQDENAREEFEDIYSEARDGLDQSLKTLEADKFLEAEEELEEAKTVMLDLRPGNSEDIAKRKKEYQAVAEDAKKNIKNLSGKLSTLSDQEKVKDFNKHKGSANNLIKKVETALKNGKVKSVRSDIPKLKGEVEKMKACFKVEPKAKAPPKAKSGKK
;
A
#
# COMPACT_ATOMS: atom_id res chain seq x y z
N MET A 1 -30.88 -37.33 -27.18
CA MET A 1 -31.73 -36.17 -26.86
C MET A 1 -31.96 -36.23 -25.36
N SER A 2 -30.97 -36.04 -24.49
CA SER A 2 -30.16 -34.83 -24.23
C SER A 2 -31.03 -33.59 -24.09
N ASP A 3 -31.46 -33.32 -22.87
CA ASP A 3 -31.50 -31.99 -22.28
C ASP A 3 -31.71 -32.08 -20.76
N VAL A 4 -31.06 -31.13 -20.07
CA VAL A 4 -31.27 -30.68 -18.68
C VAL A 4 -30.61 -31.56 -17.59
N ASP A 5 -29.71 -31.11 -16.71
CA ASP A 5 -29.63 -29.82 -16.02
C ASP A 5 -28.22 -29.20 -15.97
N ALA A 6 -28.17 -27.91 -16.28
CA ALA A 6 -27.05 -27.04 -16.02
C ALA A 6 -26.90 -26.83 -14.50
N GLN A 7 -25.66 -26.96 -14.03
CA GLN A 7 -25.22 -26.58 -12.70
C GLN A 7 -25.62 -25.12 -12.44
N THR A 8 -26.65 -24.91 -11.63
CA THR A 8 -27.00 -23.59 -11.11
C THR A 8 -26.14 -23.35 -9.87
N ILE A 9 -25.06 -22.58 -10.07
CA ILE A 9 -24.43 -21.84 -8.97
C ILE A 9 -25.56 -20.96 -8.39
N SER A 10 -25.70 -20.90 -7.06
CA SER A 10 -26.69 -20.01 -6.46
C SER A 10 -26.38 -18.58 -6.92
N PRO A 11 -27.37 -17.80 -7.38
CA PRO A 11 -27.19 -16.39 -7.74
C PRO A 11 -26.54 -15.56 -6.63
N GLU A 12 -26.65 -16.02 -5.37
CA GLU A 12 -26.05 -15.40 -4.19
C GLU A 12 -24.53 -15.64 -4.11
N VAL A 13 -24.05 -16.79 -4.59
CA VAL A 13 -22.62 -17.14 -4.64
C VAL A 13 -21.95 -16.44 -5.83
N GLU A 14 -22.64 -16.34 -6.97
CA GLU A 14 -22.18 -15.50 -8.09
C GLU A 14 -22.10 -14.02 -7.67
N ALA A 15 -23.14 -13.50 -6.99
CA ALA A 15 -23.13 -12.13 -6.51
C ALA A 15 -22.06 -11.88 -5.42
N TRP A 16 -21.78 -12.85 -4.56
CA TRP A 16 -20.70 -12.73 -3.57
C TRP A 16 -19.32 -12.79 -4.22
N ALA A 17 -19.08 -13.75 -5.11
CA ALA A 17 -17.82 -13.86 -5.86
C ALA A 17 -17.58 -12.62 -6.74
N GLU A 18 -18.60 -12.10 -7.42
CA GLU A 18 -18.51 -10.86 -8.20
C GLU A 18 -18.23 -9.64 -7.31
N ASN A 19 -18.87 -9.53 -6.13
CA ASN A 19 -18.60 -8.43 -5.21
C ASN A 19 -17.18 -8.49 -4.63
N VAL A 20 -16.65 -9.68 -4.34
CA VAL A 20 -15.29 -9.89 -3.83
C VAL A 20 -14.25 -9.62 -4.94
N LEU A 21 -14.49 -10.11 -6.16
CA LEU A 21 -13.60 -9.89 -7.31
C LEU A 21 -13.59 -8.43 -7.77
N SER A 22 -14.76 -7.78 -7.76
CA SER A 22 -14.91 -6.35 -8.13
C SER A 22 -14.24 -5.41 -7.11
N ALA A 23 -14.35 -5.71 -5.81
CA ALA A 23 -13.65 -4.96 -4.76
C ALA A 23 -12.12 -5.03 -4.89
N CYS A 24 -11.60 -6.07 -5.55
CA CYS A 24 -10.16 -6.31 -5.74
C CYS A 24 -9.66 -6.03 -7.18
N ASN A 25 -10.53 -5.58 -8.09
CA ASN A 25 -10.22 -5.34 -9.51
C ASN A 25 -9.66 -6.57 -10.26
N LEU A 26 -10.07 -7.78 -9.85
CA LEU A 26 -9.66 -9.07 -10.41
C LEU A 26 -10.74 -9.63 -11.34
N LYS A 27 -10.35 -10.38 -12.37
CA LYS A 27 -11.25 -11.14 -13.26
C LYS A 27 -11.04 -12.64 -13.09
N TRP A 28 -12.06 -13.35 -12.61
CA TRP A 28 -12.06 -14.81 -12.60
C TRP A 28 -12.55 -15.35 -13.96
N ASN A 29 -11.75 -16.18 -14.61
CA ASN A 29 -12.07 -16.76 -15.93
C ASN A 29 -12.60 -18.21 -15.85
N GLY A 30 -12.97 -18.70 -14.65
CA GLY A 30 -13.34 -20.10 -14.43
C GLY A 30 -12.19 -21.09 -14.64
N PRO A 31 -12.41 -22.40 -14.36
CA PRO A 31 -11.38 -23.41 -14.46
C PRO A 31 -11.04 -23.78 -15.92
N THR A 32 -9.74 -23.80 -16.23
CA THR A 32 -9.19 -24.41 -17.44
C THR A 32 -9.06 -25.93 -17.28
N LYS A 33 -9.47 -26.70 -18.29
CA LYS A 33 -9.46 -28.17 -18.30
C LYS A 33 -8.10 -28.78 -17.90
N GLY A 34 -8.09 -29.78 -17.01
CA GLY A 34 -6.93 -30.66 -16.79
C GLY A 34 -6.62 -31.04 -15.34
N PHE A 35 -7.31 -30.48 -14.34
CA PHE A 35 -7.13 -30.84 -12.95
C PHE A 35 -8.06 -32.02 -12.68
N GLU A 36 -7.49 -33.19 -12.40
CA GLU A 36 -8.27 -34.31 -11.87
C GLU A 36 -8.77 -33.93 -10.47
N ARG A 37 -9.91 -33.25 -10.42
CA ARG A 37 -10.72 -33.18 -9.22
C ARG A 37 -11.14 -34.63 -8.93
N GLU A 38 -10.89 -35.13 -7.73
CA GLU A 38 -11.62 -36.32 -7.28
C GLU A 38 -13.10 -36.08 -7.59
N PRO A 39 -13.84 -37.10 -8.09
CA PRO A 39 -15.26 -36.96 -8.35
C PRO A 39 -15.91 -36.27 -7.15
N LYS A 40 -16.93 -35.43 -7.39
CA LYS A 40 -17.78 -34.90 -6.32
C LYS A 40 -18.43 -36.10 -5.60
N GLU A 41 -17.71 -36.82 -4.74
CA GLU A 41 -18.29 -37.60 -3.67
C GLU A 41 -19.07 -36.57 -2.89
N ASN A 42 -20.39 -36.53 -3.13
CA ASN A 42 -21.32 -35.49 -2.69
C ASN A 42 -20.94 -35.03 -1.29
N LEU A 43 -20.15 -33.95 -1.22
CA LEU A 43 -19.80 -33.29 0.03
C LEU A 43 -21.08 -32.75 0.66
N ARG A 44 -22.15 -32.60 -0.12
CA ARG A 44 -23.47 -32.20 0.34
C ARG A 44 -24.20 -33.36 1.03
N ILE A 45 -24.84 -33.02 2.14
CA ILE A 45 -25.71 -33.91 2.92
C ILE A 45 -26.84 -34.42 2.00
N ASP A 46 -26.86 -35.72 1.72
CA ASP A 46 -27.87 -36.36 0.87
C ASP A 46 -29.17 -36.71 1.64
N GLY A 47 -29.25 -36.27 2.90
CA GLY A 47 -30.35 -36.55 3.83
C GLY A 47 -30.45 -38.00 4.28
N LYS A 48 -29.58 -38.89 3.78
CA LYS A 48 -29.57 -40.33 4.05
C LYS A 48 -28.36 -40.76 4.87
N THR A 49 -27.26 -40.04 4.74
CA THR A 49 -26.02 -40.25 5.48
C THR A 49 -26.17 -39.73 6.91
N PRO A 50 -25.86 -40.54 7.94
CA PRO A 50 -25.83 -40.08 9.32
C PRO A 50 -24.90 -38.87 9.49
N VAL A 51 -25.33 -37.88 10.27
CA VAL A 51 -24.55 -36.64 10.55
C VAL A 51 -23.14 -36.97 11.05
N ALA A 52 -22.99 -38.00 11.89
CA ALA A 52 -21.69 -38.44 12.41
C ALA A 52 -20.74 -38.95 11.31
N ASP A 53 -21.26 -39.70 10.34
CA ASP A 53 -20.46 -40.21 9.22
C ASP A 53 -20.03 -39.06 8.30
N HIS A 54 -20.91 -38.08 8.11
CA HIS A 54 -20.62 -36.87 7.34
C HIS A 54 -19.52 -36.02 8.01
N ILE A 55 -19.59 -35.84 9.33
CA ILE A 55 -18.54 -35.17 10.13
C ILE A 55 -17.19 -35.87 9.95
N ASN A 56 -17.15 -37.20 10.06
CA ASN A 56 -15.92 -37.97 9.91
C ASN A 56 -15.32 -37.83 8.51
N TYR A 57 -16.18 -37.86 7.47
CA TYR A 57 -15.76 -37.64 6.09
C TYR A 57 -15.18 -36.23 5.90
N LEU A 58 -15.87 -35.17 6.35
CA LEU A 58 -15.37 -33.80 6.22
C LEU A 58 -14.04 -33.59 6.94
N ARG A 59 -13.85 -34.14 8.15
CA ARG A 59 -12.55 -34.06 8.85
C ARG A 59 -11.43 -34.73 8.07
N LYS A 60 -11.69 -35.92 7.53
CA LYS A 60 -10.70 -36.65 6.70
C LYS A 60 -10.35 -35.82 5.46
N THR A 61 -11.35 -35.30 4.76
CA THR A 61 -11.18 -34.51 3.54
C THR A 61 -10.46 -33.18 3.81
N LEU A 62 -10.82 -32.48 4.90
CA LEU A 62 -10.15 -31.26 5.34
C LEU A 62 -8.65 -31.49 5.58
N ASN A 63 -8.30 -32.55 6.30
CA ASN A 63 -6.90 -32.88 6.58
C ASN A 63 -6.14 -33.22 5.28
N THR A 64 -6.71 -34.06 4.41
CA THR A 64 -6.08 -34.39 3.12
C THR A 64 -5.84 -33.15 2.25
N ILE A 65 -6.78 -32.21 2.21
CA ILE A 65 -6.64 -30.94 1.48
C ILE A 65 -5.57 -30.07 2.14
N TYR A 66 -5.57 -29.96 3.46
CA TYR A 66 -4.61 -29.13 4.20
C TYR A 66 -3.18 -29.69 4.11
N ASP A 67 -3.00 -31.01 4.02
CA ASP A 67 -1.68 -31.63 3.80
C ASP A 67 -1.04 -31.16 2.47
N ARG A 68 -1.87 -30.74 1.50
CA ARG A 68 -1.42 -30.17 0.23
C ARG A 68 -1.13 -28.67 0.29
N ARG A 69 -1.30 -28.01 1.44
CA ARG A 69 -1.01 -26.59 1.63
C ARG A 69 0.39 -26.19 1.18
N SER A 70 1.38 -27.08 1.37
CA SER A 70 2.77 -26.83 0.94
C SER A 70 2.90 -26.59 -0.57
N GLU A 71 1.99 -27.14 -1.39
CA GLU A 71 1.97 -26.94 -2.84
C GLU A 71 1.70 -25.48 -3.21
N ILE A 72 0.89 -24.77 -2.41
CA ILE A 72 0.65 -23.33 -2.56
C ILE A 72 1.75 -22.53 -1.87
N ALA A 73 2.14 -22.95 -0.66
CA ALA A 73 3.00 -22.16 0.21
C ALA A 73 4.38 -21.84 -0.39
N GLY A 74 4.97 -22.75 -1.16
CA GLY A 74 6.23 -22.50 -1.85
C GLY A 74 6.11 -21.39 -2.90
N LYS A 75 5.08 -21.46 -3.75
CA LYS A 75 4.84 -20.49 -4.82
C LYS A 75 4.32 -19.14 -4.31
N ALA A 76 3.54 -19.17 -3.23
CA ALA A 76 3.04 -17.98 -2.53
C ALA A 76 4.15 -17.07 -1.99
N LYS A 77 5.36 -17.60 -1.76
CA LYS A 77 6.52 -16.76 -1.42
C LYS A 77 6.95 -15.83 -2.56
N LEU A 78 6.59 -16.17 -3.80
CA LEU A 78 7.08 -15.52 -5.02
C LEU A 78 6.00 -14.69 -5.71
N ASP A 79 4.74 -14.87 -5.34
CA ASP A 79 3.59 -14.33 -6.04
C ASP A 79 2.60 -13.78 -5.02
N ARG A 80 2.32 -12.47 -5.12
CA ARG A 80 1.44 -11.75 -4.19
C ARG A 80 0.00 -12.27 -4.22
N ASP A 81 -0.50 -12.62 -5.40
CA ASP A 81 -1.87 -13.12 -5.55
C ASP A 81 -1.96 -14.51 -4.89
N LEU A 82 -0.96 -15.37 -5.09
CA LEU A 82 -0.88 -16.65 -4.40
C LEU A 82 -0.67 -16.53 -2.89
N ALA A 83 0.09 -15.53 -2.41
CA ALA A 83 0.21 -15.24 -0.98
C ALA A 83 -1.15 -14.93 -0.35
N VAL A 84 -1.96 -14.13 -1.05
CA VAL A 84 -3.34 -13.82 -0.64
C VAL A 84 -4.21 -15.07 -0.68
N HIS A 85 -4.12 -15.90 -1.74
CA HIS A 85 -4.85 -17.17 -1.80
C HIS A 85 -4.47 -18.14 -0.68
N LEU A 86 -3.19 -18.23 -0.31
CA LEU A 86 -2.75 -19.04 0.83
C LEU A 86 -3.35 -18.55 2.16
N GLN A 87 -3.41 -17.24 2.37
CA GLN A 87 -4.04 -16.66 3.55
C GLN A 87 -5.53 -17.03 3.62
N TYR A 88 -6.26 -16.92 2.51
CA TYR A 88 -7.66 -17.32 2.47
C TYR A 88 -7.84 -18.83 2.63
N PHE A 89 -6.94 -19.64 2.08
CA PHE A 89 -6.93 -21.09 2.30
C PHE A 89 -6.81 -21.43 3.79
N ASP A 90 -5.92 -20.76 4.53
CA ASP A 90 -5.78 -20.94 5.98
C ASP A 90 -7.00 -20.49 6.77
N GLN A 91 -7.64 -19.39 6.36
CA GLN A 91 -8.88 -18.93 6.99
C GLN A 91 -10.03 -19.90 6.75
N ALA A 92 -10.15 -20.43 5.53
CA ALA A 92 -11.15 -21.43 5.19
C ALA A 92 -10.93 -22.73 5.99
N TYR A 93 -9.68 -23.18 6.19
CA TYR A 93 -9.38 -24.33 7.05
C TYR A 93 -9.98 -24.18 8.46
N VAL A 94 -9.72 -23.02 9.11
CA VAL A 94 -10.25 -22.73 10.45
C VAL A 94 -11.78 -22.67 10.44
N ALA A 95 -12.37 -22.11 9.39
CA ALA A 95 -13.83 -22.02 9.25
C ALA A 95 -14.48 -23.40 9.09
N VAL A 96 -13.89 -24.28 8.28
CA VAL A 96 -14.37 -25.67 8.11
C VAL A 96 -14.30 -26.41 9.44
N ASP A 97 -13.16 -26.39 10.13
CA ASP A 97 -13.00 -27.10 11.41
C ASP A 97 -14.00 -26.59 12.47
N SER A 98 -14.18 -25.28 12.56
CA SER A 98 -15.18 -24.65 13.43
C SER A 98 -16.61 -25.08 13.11
N ASN A 99 -16.95 -25.18 11.82
CA ASN A 99 -18.29 -25.59 11.40
C ASN A 99 -18.55 -27.09 11.60
N ILE A 100 -17.51 -27.92 11.45
CA ILE A 100 -17.57 -29.34 11.83
C ILE A 100 -17.83 -29.48 13.34
N ASP A 101 -17.12 -28.72 14.18
CA ASP A 101 -17.32 -28.72 15.64
C ASP A 101 -18.74 -28.28 16.02
N LYS A 102 -19.28 -27.24 15.38
CA LYS A 102 -20.67 -26.81 15.57
C LYS A 102 -21.67 -27.91 15.19
N ALA A 103 -21.48 -28.54 14.02
CA ALA A 103 -22.33 -29.64 13.57
C ALA A 103 -22.31 -30.81 14.57
N GLN A 104 -21.13 -31.11 15.12
CA GLN A 104 -20.94 -32.14 16.13
C GLN A 104 -21.65 -31.79 17.46
N ALA A 105 -21.57 -30.54 17.90
CA ALA A 105 -22.27 -30.06 19.10
C ALA A 105 -23.81 -30.03 18.92
N SER A 106 -24.28 -29.79 17.71
CA SER A 106 -25.70 -29.71 17.35
C SER A 106 -26.31 -31.06 16.89
N MET A 107 -25.62 -32.18 17.14
CA MET A 107 -26.17 -33.51 16.86
C MET A 107 -27.45 -33.74 17.67
N GLY A 108 -28.60 -33.68 16.99
CA GLY A 108 -29.93 -33.89 17.57
C GLY A 108 -30.80 -32.64 17.71
N SER A 109 -30.29 -31.43 17.42
CA SER A 109 -31.05 -30.18 17.52
C SER A 109 -31.53 -29.61 16.16
N GLY A 110 -31.31 -30.33 15.05
CA GLY A 110 -31.71 -29.90 13.70
C GLY A 110 -30.80 -28.87 13.03
N ASP A 111 -29.92 -28.21 13.80
CA ASP A 111 -29.03 -27.13 13.33
C ASP A 111 -27.71 -27.64 12.70
N ALA A 112 -27.43 -28.94 12.83
CA ALA A 112 -26.23 -29.54 12.25
C ALA A 112 -26.16 -29.42 10.72
N GLY A 113 -27.32 -29.37 10.03
CA GLY A 113 -27.37 -29.30 8.57
C GLY A 113 -26.80 -28.01 7.98
N GLY A 114 -27.06 -26.87 8.61
CA GLY A 114 -26.52 -25.58 8.15
C GLY A 114 -25.00 -25.51 8.31
N ALA A 115 -24.50 -25.86 9.49
CA ALA A 115 -23.06 -25.89 9.76
C ALA A 115 -22.30 -26.86 8.84
N LEU A 116 -22.87 -28.03 8.53
CA LEU A 116 -22.28 -28.95 7.56
C LEU A 116 -22.29 -28.37 6.13
N SER A 117 -23.35 -27.67 5.71
CA SER A 117 -23.36 -26.99 4.41
C SER A 117 -22.26 -25.93 4.31
N ASP A 118 -22.11 -25.09 5.33
CA ASP A 118 -21.08 -24.06 5.36
C ASP A 118 -19.66 -24.66 5.35
N ALA A 119 -19.45 -25.78 6.05
CA ALA A 119 -18.18 -26.51 6.02
C ALA A 119 -17.85 -27.02 4.61
N VAL A 120 -18.86 -27.46 3.85
CA VAL A 120 -18.69 -27.95 2.48
C VAL A 120 -18.31 -26.84 1.52
N ASP A 121 -19.00 -25.70 1.58
CA ASP A 121 -18.73 -24.57 0.70
C ASP A 121 -17.31 -24.02 0.93
N GLN A 122 -16.85 -23.97 2.18
CA GLN A 122 -15.48 -23.55 2.52
C GLN A 122 -14.43 -24.59 2.09
N LEU A 123 -14.74 -25.90 2.14
CA LEU A 123 -13.87 -26.94 1.58
C LEU A 123 -13.74 -26.84 0.06
N GLU A 124 -14.83 -26.51 -0.65
CA GLU A 124 -14.79 -26.26 -2.09
C GLU A 124 -13.91 -25.06 -2.41
N PHE A 125 -14.00 -23.98 -1.63
CA PHE A 125 -13.10 -22.84 -1.76
C PHE A 125 -11.62 -23.22 -1.57
N MET A 126 -11.29 -24.02 -0.54
CA MET A 126 -9.92 -24.51 -0.33
C MET A 126 -9.40 -25.32 -1.53
N ARG A 127 -10.26 -26.14 -2.16
CA ARG A 127 -9.92 -26.89 -3.37
C ARG A 127 -9.67 -25.97 -4.56
N ASP A 128 -10.51 -24.96 -4.76
CA ASP A 128 -10.32 -23.99 -5.84
C ASP A 128 -9.02 -23.19 -5.67
N ALA A 129 -8.65 -22.85 -4.44
CA ALA A 129 -7.36 -22.20 -4.15
C ALA A 129 -6.15 -23.10 -4.47
N LEU A 130 -6.22 -24.40 -4.16
CA LEU A 130 -5.19 -25.38 -4.57
C LEU A 130 -5.09 -25.50 -6.09
N GLU A 131 -6.23 -25.53 -6.78
CA GLU A 131 -6.26 -25.58 -8.24
C GLU A 131 -5.67 -24.31 -8.87
N ALA A 132 -5.99 -23.13 -8.33
CA ALA A 132 -5.39 -21.86 -8.76
C ALA A 132 -3.86 -21.87 -8.58
N ALA A 133 -3.35 -22.41 -7.47
CA ALA A 133 -1.92 -22.54 -7.24
C ALA A 133 -1.25 -23.57 -8.17
N TYR A 134 -1.95 -24.67 -8.46
CA TYR A 134 -1.48 -25.69 -9.41
C TYR A 134 -1.29 -25.09 -10.81
N TYR A 135 -2.26 -24.31 -11.26
CA TYR A 135 -2.23 -23.64 -12.57
C TYR A 135 -1.49 -22.31 -12.61
N SER A 136 -1.04 -21.80 -11.46
CA SER A 136 -0.30 -20.56 -11.44
C SER A 136 0.96 -20.68 -12.29
N ALA A 137 1.15 -19.68 -13.14
CA ALA A 137 2.36 -19.46 -13.92
C ALA A 137 3.54 -18.99 -13.05
N ALA A 138 3.37 -18.90 -11.73
CA ALA A 138 4.44 -18.63 -10.79
C ALA A 138 5.62 -19.56 -11.08
N LYS A 139 6.77 -18.94 -11.30
CA LYS A 139 8.02 -19.62 -11.65
C LYS A 139 8.42 -20.62 -10.56
N ASP A 140 9.28 -21.54 -10.95
CA ASP A 140 9.99 -22.35 -9.97
C ASP A 140 10.75 -21.43 -8.98
N PRO A 141 10.72 -21.70 -7.66
CA PRO A 141 11.40 -20.87 -6.68
C PRO A 141 12.89 -20.66 -6.95
N GLU A 142 13.61 -21.69 -7.37
CA GLU A 142 15.05 -21.56 -7.63
C GLU A 142 15.30 -20.60 -8.79
N GLU A 143 14.50 -20.72 -9.87
CA GLU A 143 14.56 -19.80 -11.01
C GLU A 143 14.20 -18.36 -10.63
N ALA A 144 13.14 -18.17 -9.85
CA ALA A 144 12.67 -16.85 -9.43
C ALA A 144 13.72 -16.12 -8.60
N TYR A 145 14.28 -16.80 -7.59
CA TYR A 145 15.34 -16.24 -6.74
C TYR A 145 16.61 -15.92 -7.54
N ALA A 146 17.00 -16.80 -8.46
CA ALA A 146 18.14 -16.57 -9.34
C ALA A 146 17.92 -15.34 -10.24
N GLU A 147 16.72 -15.17 -10.80
CA GLU A 147 16.38 -14.01 -11.61
C GLU A 147 16.40 -12.71 -10.80
N LEU A 148 15.79 -12.68 -9.62
CA LEU A 148 15.80 -11.49 -8.77
C LEU A 148 17.22 -11.14 -8.33
N ARG A 149 18.04 -12.13 -7.97
CA ARG A 149 19.47 -11.92 -7.68
C ARG A 149 20.18 -11.28 -8.87
N ALA A 150 19.98 -11.82 -10.08
CA ALA A 150 20.57 -11.27 -11.29
C ALA A 150 20.10 -9.84 -11.60
N LYS A 151 18.83 -9.51 -11.31
CA LYS A 151 18.30 -8.14 -11.42
C LYS A 151 18.96 -7.18 -10.42
N ILE A 152 19.17 -7.61 -9.17
CA ILE A 152 19.89 -6.80 -8.16
C ILE A 152 21.34 -6.57 -8.61
N ASP A 153 22.03 -7.61 -9.08
CA ASP A 153 23.41 -7.50 -9.54
C ASP A 153 23.52 -6.59 -10.78
N THR A 154 22.56 -6.67 -11.70
CA THR A 154 22.46 -5.76 -12.86
C THR A 154 22.25 -4.32 -12.40
N ALA A 155 21.35 -4.07 -11.44
CA ALA A 155 21.11 -2.74 -10.91
C ALA A 155 22.34 -2.17 -10.17
N LYS A 156 23.12 -3.01 -9.47
CA LYS A 156 24.40 -2.60 -8.88
C LYS A 156 25.41 -2.18 -9.94
N ALA A 157 25.53 -2.94 -11.03
CA ALA A 157 26.40 -2.58 -12.15
C ALA A 157 25.94 -1.27 -12.82
N GLU A 158 24.64 -1.09 -13.03
CA GLU A 158 24.08 0.18 -13.55
C GLU A 158 24.35 1.36 -12.61
N LEU A 159 24.21 1.18 -11.29
CA LEU A 159 24.54 2.19 -10.30
C LEU A 159 26.02 2.57 -10.37
N ASP A 160 26.92 1.60 -10.47
CA ASP A 160 28.36 1.84 -10.61
C ASP A 160 28.70 2.63 -11.88
N GLU A 161 28.03 2.33 -13.00
CA GLU A 161 28.17 3.13 -14.23
C GLU A 161 27.64 4.57 -14.04
N LEU A 162 26.49 4.75 -13.40
CA LEU A 162 25.98 6.08 -13.06
C LEU A 162 26.95 6.83 -12.15
N GLY A 163 27.60 6.14 -11.20
CA GLY A 163 28.61 6.69 -10.30
C GLY A 163 29.75 7.41 -11.00
N LYS A 164 30.09 7.01 -12.23
CA LYS A 164 31.13 7.67 -13.06
C LYS A 164 30.72 9.07 -13.51
N GLU A 165 29.42 9.39 -13.54
CA GLU A 165 28.93 10.73 -13.87
C GLU A 165 29.33 11.77 -12.82
N LYS A 166 29.63 11.36 -11.58
CA LYS A 166 30.10 12.22 -10.48
C LYS A 166 31.24 13.15 -10.89
N GLU A 167 32.21 12.63 -11.65
CA GLU A 167 33.40 13.39 -12.06
C GLU A 167 33.08 14.52 -13.05
N LYS A 168 31.94 14.42 -13.76
CA LYS A 168 31.50 15.42 -14.74
C LYS A 168 30.73 16.57 -14.08
N ILE A 169 30.26 16.40 -12.85
CA ILE A 169 29.50 17.40 -12.11
C ILE A 169 30.47 18.48 -11.60
N GLN A 170 30.31 19.71 -12.11
CA GLN A 170 31.19 20.83 -11.76
C GLN A 170 30.74 21.58 -10.50
N ASP A 171 29.43 21.69 -10.25
CA ASP A 171 28.90 22.33 -9.04
C ASP A 171 29.07 21.41 -7.82
N GLU A 172 29.77 21.89 -6.79
CA GLU A 172 30.09 21.11 -5.60
C GLU A 172 28.84 20.66 -4.82
N ASN A 173 27.75 21.44 -4.83
CA ASN A 173 26.52 21.07 -4.15
C ASN A 173 25.73 20.04 -4.95
N ALA A 174 25.77 20.12 -6.29
CA ALA A 174 25.24 19.09 -7.16
C ALA A 174 26.00 17.78 -7.04
N ARG A 175 27.32 17.85 -6.76
CA ARG A 175 28.14 16.67 -6.50
C ARG A 175 27.79 16.04 -5.14
N GLU A 176 27.65 16.83 -4.07
CA GLU A 176 27.20 16.35 -2.77
C GLU A 176 25.82 15.68 -2.86
N GLU A 177 24.86 16.31 -3.55
CA GLU A 177 23.54 15.73 -3.76
C GLU A 177 23.59 14.42 -4.57
N PHE A 178 24.44 14.37 -5.60
CA PHE A 178 24.67 13.14 -6.35
C PHE A 178 25.21 12.02 -5.44
N GLU A 179 26.16 12.34 -4.55
CA GLU A 179 26.72 11.37 -3.61
C GLU A 179 25.69 10.85 -2.60
N ASP A 180 24.83 11.73 -2.08
CA ASP A 180 23.74 11.35 -1.18
C ASP A 180 22.77 10.37 -1.86
N ILE A 181 22.31 10.70 -3.07
CA ILE A 181 21.40 9.85 -3.86
C ILE A 181 22.09 8.53 -4.23
N TYR A 182 23.38 8.56 -4.60
CA TYR A 182 24.15 7.37 -4.94
C TYR A 182 24.28 6.44 -3.74
N SER A 183 24.56 6.98 -2.55
CA SER A 183 24.61 6.21 -1.31
C SER A 183 23.25 5.60 -0.96
N GLU A 184 22.17 6.37 -1.06
CA GLU A 184 20.80 5.87 -0.77
C GLU A 184 20.41 4.72 -1.73
N ALA A 185 20.68 4.87 -3.03
CA ALA A 185 20.45 3.81 -4.01
C ALA A 185 21.29 2.56 -3.70
N ARG A 186 22.56 2.74 -3.33
CA ARG A 186 23.45 1.63 -2.97
C ARG A 186 22.96 0.88 -1.75
N ASP A 187 22.61 1.60 -0.69
CA ASP A 187 22.11 1.02 0.55
C ASP A 187 20.80 0.26 0.30
N GLY A 188 19.91 0.79 -0.55
CA GLY A 188 18.69 0.11 -0.98
C GLY A 188 18.96 -1.21 -1.72
N LEU A 189 19.91 -1.22 -2.67
CA LEU A 189 20.31 -2.43 -3.38
C LEU A 189 20.99 -3.47 -2.47
N ASP A 190 21.81 -3.03 -1.51
CA ASP A 190 22.43 -3.90 -0.51
C ASP A 190 21.39 -4.47 0.47
N GLN A 191 20.36 -3.68 0.82
CA GLN A 191 19.25 -4.13 1.66
C GLN A 191 18.38 -5.16 0.93
N SER A 192 17.97 -4.88 -0.32
CA SER A 192 17.26 -5.82 -1.18
C SER A 192 17.96 -7.17 -1.26
N LEU A 193 19.29 -7.16 -1.39
CA LEU A 193 20.10 -8.38 -1.40
C LEU A 193 20.03 -9.18 -0.10
N LYS A 194 20.17 -8.50 1.05
CA LYS A 194 20.10 -9.13 2.37
C LYS A 194 18.69 -9.67 2.64
N THR A 195 17.66 -8.94 2.23
CA THR A 195 16.26 -9.36 2.35
C THR A 195 16.00 -10.61 1.51
N LEU A 196 16.56 -10.68 0.30
CA LEU A 196 16.49 -11.87 -0.55
C LEU A 196 17.21 -13.07 0.09
N GLU A 197 18.41 -12.86 0.63
CA GLU A 197 19.18 -13.88 1.36
C GLU A 197 18.48 -14.38 2.63
N ALA A 198 17.57 -13.59 3.19
CA ALA A 198 16.70 -13.95 4.31
C ALA A 198 15.40 -14.67 3.90
N ASP A 199 15.30 -15.15 2.65
CA ASP A 199 14.14 -15.86 2.10
C ASP A 199 12.86 -15.01 2.02
N LYS A 200 13.01 -13.69 1.86
CA LYS A 200 11.90 -12.73 1.75
C LYS A 200 11.80 -12.12 0.36
N PHE A 201 11.43 -12.94 -0.61
CA PHE A 201 11.43 -12.57 -2.03
C PHE A 201 10.62 -11.30 -2.35
N LEU A 202 9.35 -11.23 -1.94
CA LEU A 202 8.46 -10.09 -2.27
C LEU A 202 8.92 -8.77 -1.64
N GLU A 203 9.46 -8.82 -0.42
CA GLU A 203 10.04 -7.63 0.24
C GLU A 203 11.31 -7.18 -0.50
N ALA A 204 12.16 -8.12 -0.91
CA ALA A 204 13.38 -7.82 -1.67
C ALA A 204 13.08 -7.21 -3.05
N GLU A 205 12.04 -7.70 -3.74
CA GLU A 205 11.60 -7.15 -5.03
C GLU A 205 11.09 -5.71 -4.88
N GLU A 206 10.34 -5.41 -3.82
CA GLU A 206 9.87 -4.06 -3.51
C GLU A 206 11.04 -3.11 -3.21
N GLU A 207 11.98 -3.53 -2.36
CA GLU A 207 13.20 -2.76 -2.04
C GLU A 207 14.06 -2.49 -3.30
N LEU A 208 14.12 -3.45 -4.24
CA LEU A 208 14.81 -3.26 -5.52
C LEU A 208 14.13 -2.18 -6.37
N GLU A 209 12.81 -2.18 -6.47
CA GLU A 209 12.07 -1.18 -7.25
C GLU A 209 12.14 0.22 -6.62
N GLU A 210 12.16 0.30 -5.28
CA GLU A 210 12.46 1.55 -4.56
C GLU A 210 13.86 2.06 -4.89
N ALA A 211 14.88 1.20 -4.81
CA ALA A 211 16.26 1.59 -5.13
C ALA A 211 16.42 2.04 -6.59
N LYS A 212 15.81 1.34 -7.55
CA LYS A 212 15.78 1.76 -8.96
C LYS A 212 15.11 3.11 -9.14
N THR A 213 14.06 3.41 -8.38
CA THR A 213 13.39 4.71 -8.41
C THR A 213 14.34 5.82 -7.95
N VAL A 214 15.15 5.58 -6.92
CA VAL A 214 16.21 6.51 -6.47
C VAL A 214 17.29 6.68 -7.55
N MET A 215 17.71 5.58 -8.20
CA MET A 215 18.70 5.63 -9.28
C MET A 215 18.29 6.51 -10.46
N LEU A 216 16.98 6.70 -10.71
CA LEU A 216 16.51 7.62 -11.75
C LEU A 216 16.96 9.07 -11.51
N ASP A 217 17.21 9.45 -10.26
CA ASP A 217 17.65 10.80 -9.89
C ASP A 217 19.17 11.02 -10.08
N LEU A 218 19.93 9.95 -10.37
CA LEU A 218 21.35 10.00 -10.74
C LEU A 218 21.58 10.20 -12.24
N ARG A 219 20.53 10.17 -13.06
CA ARG A 219 20.68 10.37 -14.51
C ARG A 219 21.27 11.76 -14.83
N PRO A 220 22.07 11.88 -15.90
CA PRO A 220 22.71 13.16 -16.25
C PRO A 220 21.73 14.33 -16.31
N GLY A 221 22.09 15.44 -15.66
CA GLY A 221 21.27 16.66 -15.58
C GLY A 221 20.27 16.70 -14.43
N ASN A 222 19.89 15.57 -13.83
CA ASN A 222 18.96 15.56 -12.70
C ASN A 222 19.60 16.12 -11.42
N SER A 223 20.85 15.79 -11.13
CA SER A 223 21.52 16.23 -9.90
C SER A 223 21.73 17.75 -9.83
N GLU A 224 22.03 18.39 -10.97
CA GLU A 224 22.12 19.86 -11.04
C GLU A 224 20.75 20.53 -10.81
N ASP A 225 19.70 19.99 -11.43
CA ASP A 225 18.33 20.45 -11.24
C ASP A 225 17.85 20.25 -9.79
N ILE A 226 18.19 19.12 -9.17
CA ILE A 226 17.86 18.80 -7.78
C ILE A 226 18.62 19.73 -6.84
N ALA A 227 19.92 19.93 -7.03
CA ALA A 227 20.72 20.84 -6.21
C ALA A 227 20.27 22.30 -6.34
N LYS A 228 19.92 22.74 -7.56
CA LYS A 228 19.33 24.06 -7.78
C LYS A 228 18.02 24.21 -7.01
N ARG A 229 17.11 23.24 -7.10
CA ARG A 229 15.84 23.25 -6.37
C ARG A 229 16.04 23.17 -4.85
N LYS A 230 17.01 22.39 -4.36
CA LYS A 230 17.39 22.31 -2.95
C LYS A 230 17.82 23.70 -2.44
N LYS A 231 18.71 24.39 -3.17
CA LYS A 231 19.11 25.78 -2.86
C LYS A 231 17.91 26.74 -2.86
N GLU A 232 17.05 26.67 -3.87
CA GLU A 232 15.84 27.52 -3.96
C GLU A 232 14.89 27.27 -2.76
N TYR A 233 14.67 26.01 -2.38
CA TYR A 233 13.80 25.65 -1.26
C TYR A 233 14.40 26.01 0.10
N GLN A 234 15.71 25.82 0.28
CA GLN A 234 16.44 26.29 1.46
C GLN A 234 16.31 27.82 1.61
N ALA A 235 16.50 28.58 0.53
CA ALA A 235 16.37 30.03 0.54
C ALA A 235 14.94 30.47 0.94
N VAL A 236 13.91 29.78 0.45
CA VAL A 236 12.52 30.06 0.85
C VAL A 236 12.29 29.77 2.34
N ALA A 237 12.82 28.67 2.87
CA ALA A 237 12.69 28.34 4.29
C ALA A 237 13.37 29.38 5.18
N GLU A 238 14.59 29.83 4.81
CA GLU A 238 15.32 30.87 5.53
C GLU A 238 14.63 32.25 5.46
N ASP A 239 14.12 32.64 4.29
CA ASP A 239 13.34 33.88 4.16
C ASP A 239 12.06 33.83 5.01
N ALA A 240 11.37 32.68 5.04
CA ALA A 240 10.20 32.49 5.89
C ALA A 240 10.55 32.64 7.38
N LYS A 241 11.65 32.03 7.87
CA LYS A 241 12.13 32.23 9.25
C LYS A 241 12.38 33.70 9.56
N LYS A 242 13.07 34.40 8.66
CA LYS A 242 13.38 35.83 8.81
C LYS A 242 12.10 36.66 8.91
N ASN A 243 11.12 36.40 8.03
CA ASN A 243 9.82 37.07 8.06
C ASN A 243 9.05 36.77 9.35
N ILE A 244 8.99 35.51 9.79
CA ILE A 244 8.33 35.10 11.05
C ILE A 244 8.96 35.82 12.25
N LYS A 245 10.30 35.90 12.30
CA LYS A 245 11.03 36.60 13.35
C LYS A 245 10.70 38.09 13.36
N ASN A 246 10.74 38.74 12.19
CA ASN A 246 10.44 40.16 12.05
C ASN A 246 8.99 40.49 12.44
N LEU A 247 8.02 39.69 12.00
CA LEU A 247 6.61 39.88 12.35
C LEU A 247 6.34 39.59 13.84
N SER A 248 7.00 38.57 14.41
CA SER A 248 6.92 38.29 15.85
C SER A 248 7.45 39.46 16.69
N GLY A 249 8.51 40.15 16.24
CA GLY A 249 9.02 41.35 16.89
C GLY A 249 8.05 42.54 16.86
N LYS A 250 7.07 42.52 15.94
CA LYS A 250 6.01 43.52 15.85
C LYS A 250 4.72 43.11 16.57
N LEU A 251 4.67 41.95 17.22
CA LEU A 251 3.43 41.43 17.79
C LEU A 251 2.76 42.39 18.77
N SER A 252 3.55 43.18 19.52
CA SER A 252 3.05 44.21 20.44
C SER A 252 2.29 45.36 19.75
N THR A 253 2.43 45.53 18.43
CA THR A 253 1.69 46.54 17.67
C THR A 253 0.30 46.09 17.26
N LEU A 254 -0.06 44.81 17.46
CA LEU A 254 -1.42 44.33 17.23
C LEU A 254 -2.25 44.54 18.51
N SER A 255 -3.18 45.50 18.46
CA SER A 255 -4.13 45.75 19.54
C SER A 255 -5.33 44.81 19.54
N ASP A 256 -5.57 44.13 18.41
CA ASP A 256 -6.70 43.24 18.19
C ASP A 256 -6.35 41.81 18.61
N GLN A 257 -7.03 41.30 19.64
CA GLN A 257 -6.77 39.96 20.19
C GLN A 257 -7.09 38.83 19.20
N GLU A 258 -8.07 39.00 18.30
CA GLU A 258 -8.35 37.99 17.28
C GLU A 258 -7.20 37.90 16.28
N LYS A 259 -6.67 39.06 15.85
CA LYS A 259 -5.49 39.10 14.97
C LYS A 259 -4.25 38.51 15.63
N VAL A 260 -4.07 38.68 16.93
CA VAL A 260 -2.98 38.02 17.69
C VAL A 260 -3.15 36.50 17.70
N LYS A 261 -4.38 36.01 17.90
CA LYS A 261 -4.68 34.58 17.88
C LYS A 261 -4.42 33.96 16.49
N ASP A 262 -4.89 34.62 15.43
CA ASP A 262 -4.67 34.18 14.05
C ASP A 262 -3.19 34.19 13.68
N PHE A 263 -2.47 35.25 14.07
CA PHE A 263 -1.02 35.32 13.88
C PHE A 263 -0.31 34.11 14.52
N ASN A 264 -0.63 33.79 15.78
CA ASN A 264 -0.01 32.67 16.48
C ASN A 264 -0.35 31.31 15.84
N LYS A 265 -1.58 31.14 15.34
CA LYS A 265 -1.98 29.94 14.58
C LYS A 265 -1.14 29.79 13.31
N HIS A 266 -1.05 30.83 12.48
CA HIS A 266 -0.28 30.79 11.24
C HIS A 266 1.23 30.63 11.49
N LYS A 267 1.77 31.26 12.54
CA LYS A 267 3.14 31.06 12.99
C LYS A 267 3.43 29.59 13.35
N GLY A 268 2.52 28.94 14.08
CA GLY A 268 2.64 27.52 14.43
C GLY A 268 2.68 26.63 13.18
N SER A 269 1.76 26.84 12.25
CA SER A 269 1.71 26.11 10.96
C SER A 269 2.98 26.34 10.13
N ALA A 270 3.44 27.59 10.02
CA ALA A 270 4.63 27.94 9.26
C ALA A 270 5.90 27.29 9.85
N ASN A 271 6.07 27.32 11.17
CA ASN A 271 7.20 26.66 11.84
C ASN A 271 7.20 25.14 11.63
N ASN A 272 6.02 24.50 11.67
CA ASN A 272 5.90 23.08 11.37
C ASN A 272 6.28 22.75 9.92
N LEU A 273 5.86 23.59 8.96
CA LEU A 273 6.23 23.44 7.55
C LEU A 273 7.73 23.65 7.34
N ILE A 274 8.35 24.66 7.98
CA ILE A 274 9.81 24.87 7.92
C ILE A 274 10.54 23.62 8.40
N LYS A 275 10.16 23.05 9.56
CA LYS A 275 10.79 21.83 10.08
C LYS A 275 10.67 20.65 9.11
N LYS A 276 9.48 20.46 8.50
CA LYS A 276 9.26 19.41 7.51
C LYS A 276 10.12 19.59 6.27
N VAL A 277 10.14 20.81 5.71
CA VAL A 277 10.96 21.19 4.55
C VAL A 277 12.44 20.93 4.85
N GLU A 278 12.96 21.41 5.97
CA GLU A 278 14.37 21.22 6.34
C GLU A 278 14.75 19.76 6.54
N THR A 279 13.88 18.98 7.18
CA THR A 279 14.12 17.54 7.38
C THR A 279 14.17 16.81 6.04
N ALA A 280 13.23 17.10 5.15
CA ALA A 280 13.20 16.50 3.82
C ALA A 280 14.42 16.91 2.97
N LEU A 281 14.81 18.19 2.98
CA LEU A 281 15.99 18.67 2.26
C LEU A 281 17.31 18.11 2.81
N LYS A 282 17.40 17.86 4.12
CA LYS A 282 18.55 17.17 4.73
C LYS A 282 18.66 15.70 4.33
N ASN A 283 17.54 15.08 4.00
CA ASN A 283 17.48 13.67 3.62
C ASN A 283 17.41 13.50 2.09
N GLY A 284 17.85 14.47 1.28
CA GLY A 284 17.83 14.40 -0.19
C GLY A 284 16.42 14.41 -0.84
N LYS A 285 15.34 14.52 -0.06
CA LYS A 285 13.95 14.42 -0.55
C LYS A 285 13.42 15.73 -1.17
N VAL A 286 14.14 16.29 -2.13
CA VAL A 286 13.80 17.59 -2.75
C VAL A 286 12.43 17.58 -3.42
N LYS A 287 12.01 16.46 -4.03
CA LYS A 287 10.69 16.33 -4.67
C LYS A 287 9.53 16.42 -3.67
N SER A 288 9.66 15.83 -2.48
CA SER A 288 8.58 15.83 -1.48
C SER A 288 8.29 17.22 -0.93
N VAL A 289 9.27 18.12 -1.00
CA VAL A 289 9.19 19.51 -0.52
C VAL A 289 8.32 20.39 -1.43
N ARG A 290 8.14 20.03 -2.70
CA ARG A 290 7.45 20.86 -3.72
C ARG A 290 6.05 21.30 -3.30
N SER A 291 5.30 20.43 -2.61
CA SER A 291 3.93 20.74 -2.18
C SER A 291 3.87 21.62 -0.92
N ASP A 292 4.93 21.65 -0.12
CA ASP A 292 4.96 22.36 1.17
C ASP A 292 5.49 23.78 1.04
N ILE A 293 6.33 24.07 0.05
CA ILE A 293 6.81 25.42 -0.28
C ILE A 293 5.67 26.45 -0.51
N PRO A 294 4.66 26.20 -1.38
CA PRO A 294 3.56 27.15 -1.56
C PRO A 294 2.71 27.30 -0.29
N LYS A 295 2.53 26.23 0.50
CA LYS A 295 1.81 26.30 1.79
C LYS A 295 2.56 27.20 2.77
N LEU A 296 3.88 27.04 2.87
CA LEU A 296 4.73 27.85 3.73
C LEU A 296 4.63 29.33 3.35
N LYS A 297 4.73 29.66 2.05
CA LYS A 297 4.53 31.03 1.57
C LYS A 297 3.13 31.55 1.93
N GLY A 298 2.10 30.72 1.77
CA GLY A 298 0.73 31.07 2.13
C GLY A 298 0.55 31.39 3.61
N GLU A 299 1.14 30.61 4.52
CA GLU A 299 1.07 30.88 5.96
C GLU A 299 1.80 32.18 6.33
N VAL A 300 2.97 32.45 5.73
CA VAL A 300 3.70 33.72 5.95
C VAL A 300 2.89 34.92 5.45
N GLU A 301 2.21 34.82 4.31
CA GLU A 301 1.34 35.90 3.82
C GLU A 301 0.12 36.14 4.72
N LYS A 302 -0.50 35.08 5.27
CA LYS A 302 -1.57 35.22 6.27
C LYS A 302 -1.07 35.92 7.54
N MET A 303 0.15 35.61 8.00
CA MET A 303 0.77 36.33 9.11
C MET A 303 0.97 37.83 8.81
N LYS A 304 1.40 38.18 7.58
CA LYS A 304 1.51 39.59 7.16
C LYS A 304 0.15 40.28 7.13
N ALA A 305 -0.91 39.57 6.73
CA ALA A 305 -2.28 40.11 6.68
C ALA A 305 -2.81 40.53 8.06
N CYS A 306 -2.41 39.86 9.14
CA CYS A 306 -2.75 40.28 10.52
C CYS A 306 -2.32 41.73 10.83
N PHE A 307 -1.28 42.24 10.18
CA PHE A 307 -0.78 43.61 10.39
C PHE A 307 -1.36 44.63 9.40
N LYS A 308 -2.19 44.21 8.44
CA LYS A 308 -2.86 45.13 7.53
C LYS A 308 -4.06 45.77 8.24
N VAL A 309 -4.15 47.09 8.16
CA VAL A 309 -5.32 47.85 8.61
C VAL A 309 -6.38 47.73 7.51
N GLU A 310 -7.50 47.07 7.81
CA GLU A 310 -8.65 47.12 6.89
C GLU A 310 -9.16 48.57 6.82
N PRO A 311 -9.43 49.12 5.63
CA PRO A 311 -10.06 50.42 5.52
C PRO A 311 -11.44 50.34 6.19
N LYS A 312 -11.61 51.03 7.33
CA LYS A 312 -12.90 51.16 8.01
C LYS A 312 -13.97 51.55 6.98
N ALA A 313 -14.98 50.69 6.82
CA ALA A 313 -16.17 51.01 6.05
C ALA A 313 -16.73 52.35 6.54
N LYS A 314 -16.83 53.34 5.64
CA LYS A 314 -17.47 54.63 5.95
C LYS A 314 -18.90 54.33 6.42
N ALA A 315 -19.21 54.74 7.64
CA ALA A 315 -20.56 54.62 8.19
C ALA A 315 -21.58 55.23 7.20
N PRO A 316 -22.73 54.59 6.97
CA PRO A 316 -23.75 55.12 6.08
C PRO A 316 -24.23 56.49 6.57
N PRO A 317 -24.54 57.43 5.66
CA PRO A 317 -24.93 58.78 6.03
C PRO A 317 -26.20 58.74 6.88
N LYS A 318 -26.16 59.45 8.03
CA LYS A 318 -27.33 59.68 8.89
C LYS A 318 -28.47 60.23 8.04
N ALA A 319 -29.53 59.45 7.89
CA ALA A 319 -30.78 59.91 7.31
C ALA A 319 -31.29 61.11 8.13
N LYS A 320 -31.42 62.28 7.48
CA LYS A 320 -32.16 63.40 8.03
C LYS A 320 -33.63 62.99 8.11
N SER A 321 -34.12 62.76 9.33
CA SER A 321 -35.54 62.66 9.62
C SER A 321 -36.19 64.02 9.36
N GLY A 322 -36.75 64.21 8.17
CA GLY A 322 -37.73 65.26 7.92
C GLY A 322 -38.98 64.98 8.76
N LYS A 323 -39.31 65.89 9.67
CA LYS A 323 -40.55 65.84 10.45
C LYS A 323 -41.29 67.16 10.19
N LYS A 324 -42.36 67.03 9.41
CA LYS A 324 -43.50 67.93 9.15
C LYS A 324 -43.20 69.33 8.62
#